data_AF-C7N008-F1
#
_entry.id   AF-C7N008-F1
#
_cell.length_a   1.000
_cell.length_b   1.000
_cell.length_c   1.000
_cell.angle_alpha   90.00
_cell.angle_beta   90.00
_cell.angle_gamma   90.00
#
_symmetry.space_group_name_H-M   'P 1'
#
loop_
_entity.id
_entity.type
_entity.pdbx_description
1 polymer ?
#
loop_
_entity_poly.entity_id
_entity_poly.type
_entity_poly.pdbx_seq_one_letter_code
_entity_poly.pdbx_strand_id
1 'polypeptide(L)'
;MSEVDRRGSGDNDGSAWQNRRSQNSEKRDKKFDEHRETMDGRGDKHRHGERTRDGKPGKGDRGFPERRAGRPYRNRDERRGNERRRDDRGRKPMRARPGHDSGGRPAGRGRTSPQRDLPMEPELPESVEFTDLDIEVRRELRTLPKNLAERVGRHLVAAGMLIDDDPEAALAHARYAKSKASRIPVVREALGLTAYRAGEWAEALSELRAVRRMTRSDMHVAVIADAERALERPERALDLAKEVDTSKLPKDVQVELKIVVAGARRDMGQLDAAVVELQGPDLDPKLRRPWSHRLFYAYADNLVAAGRTEEAVQWFLHAAEADEEGETDAAERAGELTG
;
A
#
# COMPACT_ATOMS: atom_id res chain seq x y z
N MET A 1 -31.43 21.18 -21.84
CA MET A 1 -31.20 21.57 -20.43
C MET A 1 -32.04 20.64 -19.57
N SER A 2 -31.50 20.24 -18.41
CA SER A 2 -31.84 19.09 -17.53
C SER A 2 -31.31 17.75 -18.06
N GLU A 3 -30.00 17.42 -17.93
CA GLU A 3 -29.22 17.13 -16.71
C GLU A 3 -29.65 15.79 -16.09
N VAL A 4 -29.01 14.72 -16.57
CA VAL A 4 -29.19 13.35 -16.09
C VAL A 4 -28.04 13.08 -15.12
N ASP A 5 -28.39 13.00 -13.83
CA ASP A 5 -27.52 12.54 -12.76
C ASP A 5 -27.02 11.12 -13.06
N ARG A 6 -25.72 11.00 -13.39
CA ARG A 6 -24.99 9.73 -13.35
C ARG A 6 -24.42 9.56 -11.95
N ARG A 7 -25.14 8.85 -11.09
CA ARG A 7 -24.55 8.22 -9.89
C ARG A 7 -24.18 6.80 -10.30
N GLY A 8 -22.88 6.55 -10.47
CA GLY A 8 -22.36 5.19 -10.62
C GLY A 8 -22.43 4.49 -9.27
N SER A 9 -23.06 3.32 -9.24
CA SER A 9 -23.01 2.37 -8.13
C SER A 9 -21.55 2.07 -7.81
N GLY A 10 -21.17 2.27 -6.55
CA GLY A 10 -19.88 1.82 -6.02
C GLY A 10 -20.05 0.38 -5.58
N ASP A 11 -19.61 -0.56 -6.43
CA ASP A 11 -19.66 -1.97 -6.14
C ASP A 11 -18.51 -2.42 -5.23
N ASN A 12 -18.85 -3.41 -4.42
CA ASN A 12 -18.19 -3.89 -3.22
C ASN A 12 -16.85 -4.57 -3.51
N ASP A 13 -15.78 -3.79 -3.68
CA ASP A 13 -14.44 -4.33 -3.91
C ASP A 13 -13.97 -5.10 -2.66
N GLY A 14 -13.78 -6.42 -2.64
CA GLY A 14 -13.22 -7.11 -1.47
C GLY A 14 -11.85 -6.53 -1.05
N SER A 15 -11.74 -5.94 0.14
CA SER A 15 -10.51 -5.27 0.59
C SER A 15 -9.40 -6.28 0.92
N ALA A 16 -8.15 -5.96 0.58
CA ALA A 16 -6.96 -6.77 0.91
C ALA A 16 -6.79 -7.14 2.41
N TRP A 17 -7.59 -6.53 3.30
CA TRP A 17 -7.74 -6.92 4.70
C TRP A 17 -8.41 -8.28 4.88
N GLN A 18 -9.46 -8.57 4.11
CA GLN A 18 -10.19 -9.83 4.16
C GLN A 18 -9.30 -10.98 3.67
N ASN A 19 -8.48 -10.76 2.64
CA ASN A 19 -7.57 -11.81 2.14
C ASN A 19 -6.51 -12.20 3.20
N ARG A 20 -6.09 -11.24 4.05
CA ARG A 20 -5.20 -11.54 5.19
C ARG A 20 -5.94 -12.21 6.37
N ARG A 21 -7.25 -11.96 6.54
CA ARG A 21 -8.12 -12.60 7.55
C ARG A 21 -8.54 -14.02 7.15
N SER A 22 -8.95 -14.20 5.90
CA SER A 22 -9.38 -15.46 5.28
C SER A 22 -8.23 -16.47 5.22
N GLN A 23 -7.05 -16.09 4.69
CA GLN A 23 -5.86 -16.95 4.65
C GLN A 23 -5.33 -17.38 6.03
N ASN A 24 -5.70 -16.68 7.11
CA ASN A 24 -5.27 -17.01 8.47
C ASN A 24 -6.31 -17.84 9.24
N SER A 25 -7.59 -17.77 8.86
CA SER A 25 -8.65 -18.63 9.39
C SER A 25 -8.48 -20.09 8.93
N GLU A 26 -8.20 -20.31 7.64
CA GLU A 26 -7.95 -21.65 7.08
C GLU A 26 -6.69 -22.33 7.63
N LYS A 27 -5.69 -21.55 8.08
CA LYS A 27 -4.49 -22.07 8.75
C LYS A 27 -4.75 -22.42 10.22
N ARG A 28 -5.78 -21.86 10.84
CA ARG A 28 -6.15 -22.10 12.23
C ARG A 28 -6.86 -23.44 12.39
N ASP A 29 -7.73 -23.77 11.45
CA ASP A 29 -8.48 -25.04 11.47
C ASP A 29 -7.57 -26.24 11.18
N LYS A 30 -6.58 -26.09 10.28
CA LYS A 30 -5.61 -27.16 10.00
C LYS A 30 -4.61 -27.42 11.14
N LYS A 31 -4.34 -26.45 12.01
CA LYS A 31 -3.34 -26.60 13.08
C LYS A 31 -3.92 -27.18 14.37
N PHE A 32 -5.24 -27.21 14.51
CA PHE A 32 -5.91 -27.75 15.70
C PHE A 32 -6.11 -29.28 15.62
N ASP A 33 -6.13 -29.86 14.42
CA ASP A 33 -6.33 -31.30 14.21
C ASP A 33 -5.04 -32.16 14.26
N GLU A 34 -3.85 -31.59 14.05
CA GLU A 34 -2.61 -32.39 13.98
C GLU A 34 -1.93 -32.68 15.34
N HIS A 35 -2.43 -32.15 16.46
CA HIS A 35 -1.73 -32.23 17.76
C HIS A 35 -2.32 -33.21 18.79
N ARG A 36 -3.25 -34.10 18.40
CA ARG A 36 -3.88 -35.05 19.34
C ARG A 36 -3.36 -36.49 19.29
N GLU A 37 -2.42 -36.83 18.42
CA GLU A 37 -1.89 -38.20 18.37
C GLU A 37 -0.37 -38.21 18.47
N THR A 38 0.13 -38.51 19.67
CA THR A 38 1.38 -39.25 20.00
C THR A 38 1.87 -38.87 21.40
N MET A 39 1.27 -39.46 22.42
CA MET A 39 1.94 -39.64 23.71
C MET A 39 1.71 -41.07 24.17
N ASP A 40 2.68 -41.94 23.90
CA ASP A 40 2.98 -43.14 24.67
C ASP A 40 4.37 -43.65 24.26
N GLY A 41 5.28 -43.88 25.23
CA GLY A 41 6.48 -44.69 24.99
C GLY A 41 7.78 -44.23 25.68
N ARG A 42 8.07 -44.86 26.82
CA ARG A 42 9.33 -44.83 27.59
C ARG A 42 10.54 -45.36 26.82
N GLY A 43 11.76 -44.98 27.23
CA GLY A 43 12.94 -45.88 27.10
C GLY A 43 14.36 -45.26 26.99
N ASP A 44 14.93 -44.88 28.13
CA ASP A 44 16.28 -45.18 28.68
C ASP A 44 17.56 -45.45 27.82
N LYS A 45 18.71 -44.99 28.38
CA LYS A 45 20.15 -45.42 28.30
C LYS A 45 21.19 -44.78 27.33
N HIS A 46 22.18 -44.11 27.98
CA HIS A 46 23.67 -44.20 27.91
C HIS A 46 24.41 -44.31 26.53
N ARG A 47 25.61 -43.80 26.23
CA ARG A 47 26.84 -43.45 27.00
C ARG A 47 27.93 -42.85 26.06
N HIS A 48 28.89 -42.10 26.64
CA HIS A 48 30.30 -41.77 26.23
C HIS A 48 30.55 -41.04 24.89
N GLY A 49 31.31 -39.95 24.81
CA GLY A 49 32.74 -39.70 25.17
C GLY A 49 33.37 -39.12 23.87
N GLU A 50 34.30 -38.19 23.78
CA GLU A 50 35.41 -37.77 24.63
C GLU A 50 35.96 -36.43 24.08
N ARG A 51 36.79 -35.77 24.87
CA ARG A 51 37.38 -34.45 24.67
C ARG A 51 38.70 -34.55 23.91
N THR A 52 39.06 -33.54 23.11
CA THR A 52 40.39 -32.92 23.21
C THR A 52 40.38 -31.47 22.74
N ARG A 53 41.29 -30.71 23.34
CA ARG A 53 41.38 -29.26 23.48
C ARG A 53 42.68 -28.80 22.80
N ASP A 54 42.80 -27.47 22.72
CA ASP A 54 44.06 -26.69 22.71
C ASP A 54 44.61 -26.19 21.36
N GLY A 55 44.97 -24.89 21.37
CA GLY A 55 46.10 -24.38 20.58
C GLY A 55 45.90 -23.16 19.70
N LYS A 56 45.73 -21.96 20.27
CA LYS A 56 46.27 -20.69 19.73
C LYS A 56 47.54 -20.36 20.53
N PRO A 57 48.49 -19.48 20.13
CA PRO A 57 48.38 -18.35 19.18
C PRO A 57 49.64 -18.08 18.30
N GLY A 58 49.58 -17.07 17.41
CA GLY A 58 50.79 -16.52 16.76
C GLY A 58 50.52 -15.30 15.87
N LYS A 59 51.09 -14.15 16.25
CA LYS A 59 51.10 -12.86 15.54
C LYS A 59 52.29 -12.83 14.56
N GLY A 60 52.13 -12.24 13.38
CA GLY A 60 53.21 -12.04 12.41
C GLY A 60 52.87 -11.00 11.35
N ASP A 61 53.82 -10.09 11.13
CA ASP A 61 53.76 -8.79 10.47
C ASP A 61 53.99 -8.85 8.95
N ARG A 62 53.52 -7.80 8.25
CA ARG A 62 54.04 -7.21 6.97
C ARG A 62 53.85 -7.94 5.63
N GLY A 63 53.38 -7.18 4.63
CA GLY A 63 53.73 -7.37 3.21
C GLY A 63 52.64 -7.03 2.19
N PHE A 64 52.55 -5.76 1.76
CA PHE A 64 52.08 -5.43 0.40
C PHE A 64 53.25 -5.67 -0.58
N PRO A 65 53.00 -6.11 -1.83
CA PRO A 65 52.76 -5.11 -2.88
C PRO A 65 51.80 -5.50 -4.03
N GLU A 66 51.26 -4.43 -4.61
CA GLU A 66 51.02 -4.15 -6.03
C GLU A 66 50.22 -5.12 -6.92
N ARG A 67 49.01 -4.66 -7.22
CA ARG A 67 48.23 -5.04 -8.40
C ARG A 67 48.76 -4.32 -9.63
N ARG A 68 49.03 -5.06 -10.71
CA ARG A 68 49.33 -4.55 -12.04
C ARG A 68 48.24 -4.95 -13.02
N ALA A 69 47.93 -3.98 -13.89
CA ALA A 69 47.51 -4.09 -15.30
C ALA A 69 46.01 -4.07 -15.65
N GLY A 70 45.61 -2.93 -16.22
CA GLY A 70 45.06 -2.81 -17.59
C GLY A 70 43.53 -2.84 -17.74
N ARG A 71 42.88 -2.05 -18.59
CA ARG A 71 43.23 -1.02 -19.59
C ARG A 71 41.86 -0.42 -20.08
N PRO A 72 41.76 0.43 -21.11
CA PRO A 72 41.65 1.89 -21.04
C PRO A 72 40.33 2.47 -21.60
N TYR A 73 40.06 3.75 -21.36
CA TYR A 73 39.14 4.56 -22.18
C TYR A 73 39.93 5.44 -23.16
N ARG A 74 39.41 5.54 -24.39
CA ARG A 74 39.99 6.25 -25.54
C ARG A 74 39.81 7.77 -25.46
N ASN A 75 40.83 8.46 -25.96
CA ASN A 75 40.94 9.84 -26.46
C ASN A 75 39.65 10.45 -27.06
N ARG A 76 39.50 11.78 -27.01
CA ARG A 76 39.93 12.67 -28.12
C ARG A 76 39.66 14.18 -27.92
N ASP A 77 40.74 14.95 -28.07
CA ASP A 77 40.98 16.32 -28.59
C ASP A 77 40.10 17.49 -28.10
N GLU A 78 40.61 18.47 -27.35
CA GLU A 78 41.47 19.61 -27.76
C GLU A 78 40.88 20.52 -28.86
N ARG A 79 40.60 21.79 -28.51
CA ARG A 79 41.27 22.96 -29.14
C ARG A 79 40.83 24.31 -28.53
N ARG A 80 41.88 25.07 -28.13
CA ARG A 80 42.07 26.54 -28.22
C ARG A 80 41.14 27.41 -27.36
N GLY A 81 41.60 28.35 -26.53
CA GLY A 81 42.90 28.96 -26.38
C GLY A 81 42.72 30.47 -26.16
N ASN A 82 43.36 30.99 -25.11
CA ASN A 82 43.63 32.42 -24.85
C ASN A 82 42.40 33.33 -24.55
N GLU A 83 42.44 34.37 -23.72
CA GLU A 83 43.53 35.15 -23.18
C GLU A 83 43.04 35.96 -21.97
N ARG A 84 43.97 36.33 -21.10
CA ARG A 84 43.80 37.12 -19.89
C ARG A 84 43.35 38.55 -20.21
N ARG A 85 42.48 39.14 -19.39
CA ARG A 85 42.49 40.58 -19.06
C ARG A 85 41.76 40.85 -17.73
N ARG A 86 42.56 41.20 -16.71
CA ARG A 86 42.14 41.99 -15.56
C ARG A 86 41.77 43.37 -16.06
N ASP A 87 40.71 43.96 -15.53
CA ASP A 87 40.73 45.36 -15.11
C ASP A 87 39.65 45.64 -14.06
N ASP A 88 40.09 46.38 -13.05
CA ASP A 88 39.38 46.96 -11.94
C ASP A 88 38.34 48.02 -12.33
N ARG A 89 37.45 48.30 -11.36
CA ARG A 89 36.67 49.54 -11.10
C ARG A 89 35.17 49.48 -11.40
N GLY A 90 34.36 49.64 -10.34
CA GLY A 90 32.95 50.01 -10.50
C GLY A 90 32.04 49.86 -9.28
N ARG A 91 32.52 50.20 -8.07
CA ARG A 91 31.75 50.20 -6.81
C ARG A 91 30.62 51.25 -6.87
N LYS A 92 29.35 50.83 -6.89
CA LYS A 92 28.18 51.75 -6.75
C LYS A 92 27.76 51.87 -5.28
N PRO A 93 27.51 53.10 -4.75
CA PRO A 93 27.20 53.30 -3.34
C PRO A 93 25.69 53.19 -3.03
N MET A 94 25.40 52.61 -1.86
CA MET A 94 24.10 52.62 -1.18
C MET A 94 23.66 54.05 -0.85
N ARG A 95 22.43 54.40 -1.21
CA ARG A 95 21.75 55.60 -0.71
C ARG A 95 21.03 55.26 0.60
N ALA A 96 21.36 56.03 1.62
CA ALA A 96 20.74 56.05 2.93
C ALA A 96 19.26 56.44 2.87
N ARG A 97 18.43 55.74 3.65
CA ARG A 97 17.11 56.22 4.08
C ARG A 97 17.07 56.33 5.62
N PRO A 98 16.36 57.32 6.17
CA PRO A 98 16.57 57.82 7.53
C PRO A 98 15.95 56.92 8.60
N GLY A 99 16.53 57.00 9.80
CA GLY A 99 16.16 56.22 10.97
C GLY A 99 14.71 56.38 11.39
N HIS A 100 14.09 55.26 11.75
CA HIS A 100 12.83 55.23 12.47
C HIS A 100 13.06 54.55 13.83
N ASP A 101 12.75 55.37 14.81
CA ASP A 101 12.55 55.18 16.24
C ASP A 101 12.51 53.74 16.80
N SER A 102 13.27 53.57 17.88
CA SER A 102 13.22 52.45 18.81
C SER A 102 11.90 52.47 19.59
N GLY A 103 10.85 51.88 19.04
CA GLY A 103 9.57 51.66 19.72
C GLY A 103 9.28 50.19 19.96
N GLY A 104 9.45 49.74 21.21
CA GLY A 104 8.71 48.64 21.84
C GLY A 104 8.64 47.28 21.12
N ARG A 105 9.45 46.31 21.56
CA ARG A 105 9.11 44.88 21.44
C ARG A 105 7.70 44.66 21.99
N PRO A 106 6.72 44.15 21.22
CA PRO A 106 5.51 43.59 21.82
C PRO A 106 5.92 42.28 22.47
N ALA A 107 5.92 42.28 23.80
CA ALA A 107 6.01 41.08 24.60
C ALA A 107 4.88 40.11 24.19
N GLY A 108 5.26 38.85 23.96
CA GLY A 108 4.38 37.70 24.12
C GLY A 108 3.00 37.77 23.48
N ARG A 109 2.92 37.73 22.14
CA ARG A 109 1.78 37.03 21.54
C ARG A 109 1.99 35.56 21.87
N GLY A 110 1.27 35.09 22.89
CA GLY A 110 1.15 33.68 23.19
C GLY A 110 0.95 32.94 21.88
N ARG A 111 1.85 32.01 21.58
CA ARG A 111 1.53 30.89 20.71
C ARG A 111 0.38 30.18 21.40
N THR A 112 -0.85 30.60 21.13
CA THR A 112 -1.92 29.64 20.95
C THR A 112 -1.41 28.75 19.82
N SER A 113 -0.73 27.66 20.20
CA SER A 113 -0.68 26.47 19.36
C SER A 113 -2.08 26.35 18.76
N PRO A 114 -2.25 26.25 17.44
CA PRO A 114 -3.55 25.85 16.92
C PRO A 114 -3.91 24.63 17.73
N GLN A 115 -4.97 24.75 18.54
CA GLN A 115 -5.52 23.61 19.23
C GLN A 115 -5.94 22.73 18.07
N ARG A 116 -5.03 21.84 17.67
CA ARG A 116 -5.22 20.94 16.55
C ARG A 116 -6.57 20.34 16.84
N ASP A 117 -7.54 20.56 15.96
CA ASP A 117 -8.86 19.98 16.08
C ASP A 117 -8.64 18.46 16.09
N LEU A 118 -8.45 17.93 17.29
CA LEU A 118 -8.20 16.52 17.49
C LEU A 118 -9.53 15.87 17.16
N PRO A 119 -9.54 14.84 16.30
CA PRO A 119 -10.78 14.15 15.99
C PRO A 119 -11.44 13.74 17.30
N MET A 120 -12.73 14.07 17.43
CA MET A 120 -13.54 13.59 18.54
C MET A 120 -13.44 12.07 18.58
N GLU A 121 -13.32 11.50 19.78
CA GLU A 121 -13.30 10.05 19.90
C GLU A 121 -14.68 9.49 19.52
N PRO A 122 -14.77 8.66 18.48
CA PRO A 122 -16.03 7.96 18.18
C PRO A 122 -16.31 6.92 19.26
N GLU A 123 -17.59 6.69 19.54
CA GLU A 123 -18.01 5.68 20.51
C GLU A 123 -17.59 4.28 20.05
N LEU A 124 -17.00 3.50 20.95
CA LEU A 124 -16.62 2.12 20.65
C LEU A 124 -17.84 1.20 20.80
N PRO A 125 -18.10 0.30 19.84
CA PRO A 125 -19.11 -0.74 20.04
C PRO A 125 -18.77 -1.59 21.28
N GLU A 126 -19.79 -1.96 22.05
CA GLU A 126 -19.61 -2.66 23.33
C GLU A 126 -18.91 -4.02 23.18
N SER A 127 -19.06 -4.67 22.03
CA SER A 127 -18.47 -5.98 21.73
C SER A 127 -16.99 -5.93 21.35
N VAL A 128 -16.39 -4.75 21.21
CA VAL A 128 -15.03 -4.62 20.68
C VAL A 128 -13.98 -4.81 21.76
N GLU A 129 -13.25 -5.92 21.65
CA GLU A 129 -12.14 -6.26 22.53
C GLU A 129 -10.78 -6.09 21.86
N PHE A 130 -9.78 -5.68 22.65
CA PHE A 130 -8.40 -5.55 22.13
C PHE A 130 -7.84 -6.89 21.60
N THR A 131 -8.32 -8.01 22.13
CA THR A 131 -7.89 -9.36 21.74
C THR A 131 -8.36 -9.79 20.36
N ASP A 132 -9.38 -9.13 19.80
CA ASP A 132 -9.91 -9.41 18.47
C ASP A 132 -8.94 -8.96 17.37
N LEU A 133 -7.98 -8.12 17.73
CA LEU A 133 -6.93 -7.67 16.84
C LEU A 133 -5.91 -8.79 16.56
N ASP A 134 -5.53 -8.92 15.29
CA ASP A 134 -4.53 -9.89 14.85
C ASP A 134 -3.24 -9.80 15.68
N ILE A 135 -2.62 -10.95 15.93
CA ILE A 135 -1.47 -11.05 16.83
C ILE A 135 -0.27 -10.24 16.32
N GLU A 136 -0.05 -10.15 15.02
CA GLU A 136 1.04 -9.36 14.44
C GLU A 136 0.77 -7.87 14.58
N VAL A 137 -0.48 -7.43 14.39
CA VAL A 137 -0.90 -6.05 14.62
C VAL A 137 -0.72 -5.67 16.09
N ARG A 138 -1.13 -6.54 17.02
CA ARG A 138 -0.89 -6.32 18.46
C ARG A 138 0.60 -6.23 18.80
N ARG A 139 1.48 -6.94 18.10
CA ARG A 139 2.93 -6.85 18.30
C ARG A 139 3.47 -5.47 17.91
N GLU A 140 2.99 -4.86 16.84
CA GLU A 140 3.39 -3.50 16.45
C GLU A 140 3.01 -2.45 17.50
N LEU A 141 1.87 -2.64 18.17
CA LEU A 141 1.38 -1.73 19.22
C LEU A 141 2.14 -1.87 20.55
N ARG A 142 2.98 -2.89 20.75
CA ARG A 142 3.75 -3.09 22.00
C ARG A 142 4.73 -1.97 22.32
N THR A 143 5.06 -1.14 21.34
CA THR A 143 5.89 0.05 21.52
C THR A 143 5.17 1.18 22.24
N LEU A 144 3.83 1.11 22.35
CA LEU A 144 3.00 2.07 23.07
C LEU A 144 2.82 1.64 24.54
N PRO A 145 2.56 2.58 25.46
CA PRO A 145 2.11 2.25 26.82
C PRO A 145 0.86 1.36 26.78
N LYS A 146 0.77 0.38 27.70
CA LYS A 146 -0.29 -0.66 27.71
C LYS A 146 -1.70 -0.09 27.50
N ASN A 147 -2.13 0.86 28.32
CA ASN A 147 -3.46 1.45 28.23
C ASN A 147 -3.71 2.17 26.89
N LEU A 148 -2.66 2.75 26.29
CA LEU A 148 -2.76 3.39 25.00
C LEU A 148 -2.84 2.36 23.87
N ALA A 149 -2.05 1.29 23.94
CA ALA A 149 -2.10 0.18 22.99
C ALA A 149 -3.48 -0.47 22.96
N GLU A 150 -4.07 -0.74 24.13
CA GLU A 150 -5.42 -1.30 24.26
C GLU A 150 -6.47 -0.37 23.64
N ARG A 151 -6.43 0.93 23.98
CA ARG A 151 -7.38 1.91 23.41
C ARG A 151 -7.25 2.02 21.90
N VAL A 152 -6.03 2.23 21.38
CA VAL A 152 -5.79 2.31 19.94
C VAL A 152 -6.22 1.03 19.24
N GLY A 153 -5.88 -0.13 19.78
CA GLY A 153 -6.24 -1.41 19.19
C GLY A 153 -7.75 -1.65 19.13
N ARG A 154 -8.52 -1.23 20.14
CA ARG A 154 -9.99 -1.28 20.08
C ARG A 154 -10.55 -0.43 18.93
N HIS A 155 -10.01 0.77 18.68
CA HIS A 155 -10.41 1.56 17.51
C HIS A 155 -9.99 0.90 16.19
N LEU A 156 -8.85 0.20 16.12
CA LEU A 156 -8.48 -0.55 14.92
C LEU A 156 -9.41 -1.74 14.67
N VAL A 157 -9.86 -2.44 15.72
CA VAL A 157 -10.87 -3.50 15.59
C VAL A 157 -12.19 -2.91 15.11
N ALA A 158 -12.68 -1.84 15.74
CA ALA A 158 -13.91 -1.16 15.32
C ALA A 158 -13.83 -0.70 13.86
N ALA A 159 -12.71 -0.10 13.44
CA ALA A 159 -12.49 0.28 12.05
C ALA A 159 -12.56 -0.93 11.10
N GLY A 160 -11.93 -2.05 11.45
CA GLY A 160 -11.96 -3.26 10.63
C GLY A 160 -13.33 -3.95 10.57
N MET A 161 -14.19 -3.76 11.57
CA MET A 161 -15.56 -4.28 11.56
C MET A 161 -16.50 -3.45 10.68
N LEU A 162 -16.27 -2.14 10.61
CA LEU A 162 -17.15 -1.20 9.92
C LEU A 162 -16.73 -0.93 8.47
N ILE A 163 -15.53 -1.32 8.06
CA ILE A 163 -14.91 -0.86 6.81
C ILE A 163 -15.73 -1.19 5.54
N ASP A 164 -16.49 -2.28 5.54
CA ASP A 164 -17.28 -2.72 4.40
C ASP A 164 -18.73 -2.20 4.46
N ASP A 165 -19.29 -1.99 5.66
CA ASP A 165 -20.69 -1.57 5.88
C ASP A 165 -20.88 -0.05 6.08
N ASP A 166 -19.96 0.59 6.82
CA ASP A 166 -19.95 2.03 7.13
C ASP A 166 -18.49 2.57 7.09
N PRO A 167 -17.96 2.81 5.87
CA PRO A 167 -16.59 3.28 5.67
C PRO A 167 -16.29 4.61 6.37
N GLU A 168 -17.26 5.52 6.45
CA GLU A 168 -17.12 6.82 7.11
C GLU A 168 -16.94 6.66 8.63
N ALA A 169 -17.73 5.80 9.28
CA ALA A 169 -17.54 5.48 10.69
C ALA A 169 -16.20 4.77 10.92
N ALA A 170 -15.84 3.80 10.07
CA ALA A 170 -14.54 3.12 10.13
C ALA A 170 -13.38 4.12 10.06
N LEU A 171 -13.47 5.08 9.14
CA LEU A 171 -12.51 6.16 8.96
C LEU A 171 -12.40 7.05 10.20
N ALA A 172 -13.53 7.37 10.87
CA ALA A 172 -13.52 8.12 12.11
C ALA A 172 -12.70 7.41 13.21
N HIS A 173 -12.90 6.09 13.38
CA HIS A 173 -12.09 5.29 14.31
C HIS A 173 -10.60 5.30 13.96
N ALA A 174 -10.26 5.15 12.67
CA ALA A 174 -8.88 5.16 12.22
C ALA A 174 -8.20 6.54 12.37
N ARG A 175 -8.89 7.65 12.07
CA ARG A 175 -8.41 9.03 12.31
C ARG A 175 -8.19 9.28 13.80
N TYR A 176 -9.07 8.79 14.67
CA TYR A 176 -8.86 8.86 16.11
C TYR A 176 -7.61 8.07 16.54
N ALA A 177 -7.48 6.81 16.15
CA ALA A 177 -6.31 5.98 16.44
C ALA A 177 -5.01 6.66 15.96
N LYS A 178 -5.05 7.22 14.75
CA LYS A 178 -3.96 7.99 14.14
C LYS A 178 -3.54 9.19 14.98
N SER A 179 -4.49 9.93 15.55
CA SER A 179 -4.22 11.10 16.40
C SER A 179 -3.39 10.73 17.64
N LYS A 180 -3.52 9.49 18.12
CA LYS A 180 -2.82 8.99 19.31
C LYS A 180 -1.51 8.26 18.99
N ALA A 181 -1.47 7.53 17.87
CA ALA A 181 -0.37 6.61 17.54
C ALA A 181 0.20 6.84 16.12
N SER A 182 0.40 8.10 15.74
CA SER A 182 0.77 8.48 14.37
C SER A 182 2.10 7.91 13.82
N ARG A 183 2.96 7.37 14.67
CA ARG A 183 4.26 6.78 14.27
C ARG A 183 4.21 5.27 14.05
N ILE A 184 3.06 4.63 14.30
CA ILE A 184 2.91 3.19 14.13
C ILE A 184 2.44 2.90 12.70
N PRO A 185 3.14 2.06 11.91
CA PRO A 185 2.76 1.71 10.54
C PRO A 185 1.33 1.18 10.44
N VAL A 186 0.96 0.17 11.24
CA VAL A 186 -0.38 -0.43 11.14
C VAL A 186 -1.54 0.54 11.42
N VAL A 187 -1.31 1.57 12.25
CA VAL A 187 -2.32 2.62 12.50
C VAL A 187 -2.50 3.50 11.25
N ARG A 188 -1.40 3.77 10.52
CA ARG A 188 -1.48 4.50 9.24
C ARG A 188 -2.08 3.65 8.13
N GLU A 189 -1.80 2.35 8.13
CA GLU A 189 -2.37 1.39 7.20
C GLU A 189 -3.89 1.32 7.35
N ALA A 190 -4.39 1.19 8.58
CA ALA A 190 -5.82 1.23 8.87
C ALA A 190 -6.46 2.54 8.38
N LEU A 191 -5.82 3.70 8.65
CA LEU A 191 -6.32 4.98 8.15
C LEU A 191 -6.31 5.05 6.62
N GLY A 192 -5.23 4.62 5.98
CA GLY A 192 -5.11 4.67 4.53
C GLY A 192 -6.18 3.82 3.83
N LEU A 193 -6.49 2.64 4.37
CA LEU A 193 -7.44 1.71 3.77
C LEU A 193 -8.90 2.07 4.07
N THR A 194 -9.20 2.57 5.27
CA THR A 194 -10.53 3.13 5.57
C THR A 194 -10.80 4.40 4.78
N ALA A 195 -9.79 5.27 4.62
CA ALA A 195 -9.91 6.46 3.77
C ALA A 195 -10.16 6.08 2.30
N TYR A 196 -9.49 5.05 1.80
CA TYR A 196 -9.72 4.55 0.44
C TYR A 196 -11.17 4.08 0.27
N ARG A 197 -11.69 3.34 1.26
CA ARG A 197 -13.07 2.84 1.26
C ARG A 197 -14.12 3.94 1.32
N ALA A 198 -13.85 5.00 2.07
CA ALA A 198 -14.70 6.18 2.16
C ALA A 198 -14.54 7.17 0.98
N GLY A 199 -13.76 6.83 -0.05
CA GLY A 199 -13.51 7.71 -1.20
C GLY A 199 -12.63 8.93 -0.91
N GLU A 200 -11.93 8.95 0.23
CA GLU A 200 -11.03 10.03 0.65
C GLU A 200 -9.63 9.83 0.04
N TRP A 201 -9.56 9.85 -1.30
CA TRP A 201 -8.42 9.42 -2.11
C TRP A 201 -7.10 10.10 -1.73
N ALA A 202 -7.14 11.41 -1.45
CA ALA A 202 -5.94 12.17 -1.08
C ALA A 202 -5.38 11.75 0.29
N GLU A 203 -6.23 11.44 1.26
CA GLU A 203 -5.82 10.96 2.59
C GLU A 203 -5.30 9.52 2.49
N ALA A 204 -6.01 8.65 1.76
CA ALA A 204 -5.60 7.29 1.47
C ALA A 204 -4.18 7.25 0.86
N LEU A 205 -3.98 8.02 -0.21
CA LEU A 205 -2.72 8.12 -0.92
C LEU A 205 -1.58 8.62 -0.03
N SER A 206 -1.84 9.65 0.79
CA SER A 206 -0.86 10.19 1.73
C SER A 206 -0.39 9.14 2.75
N GLU A 207 -1.35 8.45 3.38
CA GLU A 207 -1.07 7.49 4.44
C GLU A 207 -0.46 6.19 3.92
N LEU A 208 -0.95 5.64 2.81
CA LEU A 208 -0.40 4.42 2.22
C LEU A 208 1.01 4.63 1.64
N ARG A 209 1.32 5.82 1.12
CA ARG A 209 2.71 6.18 0.78
C ARG A 209 3.59 6.27 2.01
N ALA A 210 3.06 6.75 3.14
CA ALA A 210 3.80 6.74 4.39
C ALA A 210 4.07 5.31 4.88
N VAL A 211 3.07 4.43 4.81
CA VAL A 211 3.23 2.99 5.11
C VAL A 211 4.31 2.38 4.22
N ARG A 212 4.22 2.54 2.89
CA ARG A 212 5.23 2.05 1.92
C ARG A 212 6.65 2.47 2.28
N ARG A 213 6.86 3.73 2.69
CA ARG A 213 8.18 4.23 3.13
C ARG A 213 8.64 3.63 4.46
N MET A 214 7.72 3.45 5.41
CA MET A 214 8.03 2.95 6.76
C MET A 214 8.34 1.46 6.75
N THR A 215 7.60 0.67 5.96
CA THR A 215 7.71 -0.79 5.91
C THR A 215 8.60 -1.28 4.77
N ARG A 216 8.91 -0.42 3.78
CA ARG A 216 9.60 -0.78 2.53
C ARG A 216 8.90 -1.92 1.79
N SER A 217 7.58 -1.89 1.82
CA SER A 217 6.71 -2.93 1.28
C SER A 217 5.76 -2.34 0.25
N ASP A 218 5.59 -3.04 -0.87
CA ASP A 218 4.72 -2.66 -1.98
C ASP A 218 3.32 -3.33 -1.89
N MET A 219 2.95 -3.89 -0.73
CA MET A 219 1.66 -4.59 -0.55
C MET A 219 0.42 -3.77 -0.94
N HIS A 220 0.49 -2.44 -0.81
CA HIS A 220 -0.61 -1.53 -1.12
C HIS A 220 -0.43 -0.79 -2.44
N VAL A 221 0.48 -1.24 -3.33
CA VAL A 221 0.77 -0.53 -4.59
C VAL A 221 -0.47 -0.40 -5.48
N ALA A 222 -1.32 -1.42 -5.54
CA ALA A 222 -2.56 -1.38 -6.32
C ALA A 222 -3.51 -0.28 -5.81
N VAL A 223 -3.74 -0.22 -4.48
CA VAL A 223 -4.59 0.81 -3.85
C VAL A 223 -4.01 2.21 -4.03
N ILE A 224 -2.68 2.37 -3.93
CA ILE A 224 -2.00 3.65 -4.18
C ILE A 224 -2.18 4.09 -5.65
N ALA A 225 -2.05 3.16 -6.60
CA ALA A 225 -2.23 3.43 -8.02
C ALA A 225 -3.68 3.79 -8.34
N ASP A 226 -4.64 3.10 -7.73
CA ASP A 226 -6.06 3.36 -7.92
C ASP A 226 -6.49 4.71 -7.36
N ALA A 227 -5.98 5.08 -6.18
CA ALA A 227 -6.21 6.41 -5.61
C ALA A 227 -5.62 7.54 -6.47
N GLU A 228 -4.50 7.33 -7.18
CA GLU A 228 -4.02 8.30 -8.18
C GLU A 228 -4.95 8.38 -9.39
N ARG A 229 -5.50 7.25 -9.85
CA ARG A 229 -6.50 7.20 -10.93
C ARG A 229 -7.76 7.98 -10.55
N ALA A 230 -8.28 7.76 -9.34
CA ALA A 230 -9.44 8.48 -8.81
C ALA A 230 -9.21 9.98 -8.62
N LEU A 231 -7.95 10.41 -8.50
CA LEU A 231 -7.54 11.82 -8.50
C LEU A 231 -7.22 12.36 -9.91
N GLU A 232 -7.76 11.72 -10.95
CA GLU A 232 -7.61 12.07 -12.37
C GLU A 232 -6.15 12.08 -12.84
N ARG A 233 -5.32 11.17 -12.29
CA ARG A 233 -3.92 10.99 -12.69
C ARG A 233 -3.61 9.55 -13.11
N PRO A 234 -4.32 9.00 -14.12
CA PRO A 234 -4.15 7.61 -14.54
C PRO A 234 -2.69 7.24 -14.87
N GLU A 235 -1.89 8.20 -15.34
CA GLU A 235 -0.54 7.94 -15.84
C GLU A 235 0.38 7.54 -14.68
N ARG A 236 0.07 8.03 -13.47
CA ARG A 236 0.79 7.69 -12.24
C ARG A 236 0.55 6.24 -11.83
N ALA A 237 -0.59 5.64 -12.16
CA ALA A 237 -0.82 4.21 -11.94
C ALA A 237 0.15 3.37 -12.78
N LEU A 238 0.36 3.73 -14.05
CA LEU A 238 1.32 3.07 -14.94
C LEU A 238 2.77 3.27 -14.47
N ASP A 239 3.12 4.46 -14.00
CA ASP A 239 4.46 4.72 -13.44
C ASP A 239 4.72 3.85 -12.22
N LEU A 240 3.77 3.78 -11.28
CA LEU A 240 3.89 2.96 -10.07
C LEU A 240 4.06 1.48 -10.41
N ALA A 241 3.33 0.97 -11.40
CA ALA A 241 3.48 -0.40 -11.86
C ALA A 241 4.88 -0.70 -12.43
N LYS A 242 5.55 0.30 -13.04
CA LYS A 242 6.93 0.17 -13.54
C LYS A 242 7.98 0.29 -12.45
N GLU A 243 7.68 1.00 -11.36
CA GLU A 243 8.60 1.18 -10.22
C GLU A 243 8.74 -0.08 -9.36
N VAL A 244 7.73 -0.95 -9.34
CA VAL A 244 7.70 -2.14 -8.50
C VAL A 244 8.24 -3.38 -9.20
N ASP A 245 8.91 -4.23 -8.43
CA ASP A 245 9.27 -5.58 -8.88
C ASP A 245 8.06 -6.50 -8.69
N THR A 246 7.18 -6.54 -9.71
CA THR A 246 5.93 -7.30 -9.67
C THR A 246 6.12 -8.78 -9.36
N SER A 247 7.28 -9.36 -9.70
CA SER A 247 7.59 -10.78 -9.42
C SER A 247 7.72 -11.09 -7.93
N LYS A 248 7.98 -10.07 -7.10
CA LYS A 248 8.10 -10.20 -5.63
C LYS A 248 6.78 -9.96 -4.89
N LEU A 249 5.74 -9.50 -5.59
CA LEU A 249 4.44 -9.27 -5.00
C LEU A 249 3.70 -10.60 -4.81
N PRO A 250 2.87 -10.73 -3.76
CA PRO A 250 1.85 -11.77 -3.70
C PRO A 250 0.95 -11.73 -4.93
N LYS A 251 0.45 -12.90 -5.34
CA LYS A 251 -0.21 -13.07 -6.64
C LYS A 251 -1.51 -12.28 -6.76
N ASP A 252 -2.27 -12.20 -5.67
CA ASP A 252 -3.43 -11.33 -5.53
C ASP A 252 -3.07 -9.86 -5.79
N VAL A 253 -2.01 -9.35 -5.14
CA VAL A 253 -1.56 -7.95 -5.35
C VAL A 253 -1.10 -7.71 -6.79
N GLN A 254 -0.48 -8.70 -7.45
CA GLN A 254 -0.12 -8.59 -8.87
C GLN A 254 -1.35 -8.44 -9.77
N VAL A 255 -2.38 -9.24 -9.53
CA VAL A 255 -3.63 -9.22 -10.32
C VAL A 255 -4.38 -7.91 -10.08
N GLU A 256 -4.50 -7.48 -8.83
CA GLU A 256 -5.12 -6.19 -8.49
C GLU A 256 -4.40 -5.02 -9.17
N LEU A 257 -3.06 -5.01 -9.16
CA LEU A 257 -2.30 -3.98 -9.84
C LEU A 257 -2.56 -3.98 -11.36
N LYS A 258 -2.69 -5.15 -12.00
CA LYS A 258 -3.06 -5.26 -13.41
C LYS A 258 -4.44 -4.70 -13.70
N ILE A 259 -5.43 -5.01 -12.85
CA ILE A 259 -6.79 -4.46 -12.94
C ILE A 259 -6.75 -2.94 -12.89
N VAL A 260 -6.02 -2.38 -11.93
CA VAL A 260 -5.89 -0.92 -11.80
C VAL A 260 -5.21 -0.29 -13.02
N VAL A 261 -4.13 -0.89 -13.53
CA VAL A 261 -3.41 -0.40 -14.73
C VAL A 261 -4.29 -0.47 -15.97
N ALA A 262 -5.06 -1.54 -16.15
CA ALA A 262 -6.02 -1.66 -17.25
C ALA A 262 -7.08 -0.55 -17.18
N GLY A 263 -7.65 -0.31 -15.99
CA GLY A 263 -8.58 0.82 -15.80
C GLY A 263 -7.93 2.18 -16.11
N ALA A 264 -6.69 2.41 -15.68
CA ALA A 264 -5.97 3.65 -16.00
C ALA A 264 -5.75 3.82 -17.52
N ARG A 265 -5.46 2.73 -18.25
CA ARG A 265 -5.40 2.75 -19.72
C ARG A 265 -6.74 3.10 -20.35
N ARG A 266 -7.83 2.57 -19.80
CA ARG A 266 -9.20 2.90 -20.24
C ARG A 266 -9.49 4.39 -20.08
N ASP A 267 -9.11 4.98 -18.94
CA ASP A 267 -9.30 6.41 -18.67
C ASP A 267 -8.51 7.31 -19.64
N MET A 268 -7.35 6.84 -20.11
CA MET A 268 -6.56 7.48 -21.17
C MET A 268 -7.10 7.23 -22.59
N GLY A 269 -8.20 6.49 -22.77
CA GLY A 269 -8.74 6.10 -24.06
C GLY A 269 -7.93 5.01 -24.79
N GLN A 270 -7.01 4.32 -24.10
CA GLN A 270 -6.17 3.25 -24.66
C GLN A 270 -6.89 1.90 -24.55
N LEU A 271 -8.07 1.78 -25.14
CA LEU A 271 -9.03 0.68 -24.91
C LEU A 271 -8.45 -0.69 -25.27
N ASP A 272 -7.81 -0.83 -26.44
CA ASP A 272 -7.19 -2.10 -26.85
C ASP A 272 -6.06 -2.52 -25.90
N ALA A 273 -5.26 -1.55 -25.46
CA ALA A 273 -4.17 -1.81 -24.52
C ALA A 273 -4.68 -2.22 -23.14
N ALA A 274 -5.83 -1.67 -22.72
CA ALA A 274 -6.48 -2.04 -21.46
C ALA A 274 -6.96 -3.49 -21.48
N VAL A 275 -7.54 -3.95 -22.60
CA VAL A 275 -7.90 -5.36 -22.79
C VAL A 275 -6.65 -6.26 -22.75
N VAL A 276 -5.58 -5.90 -23.46
CA VAL A 276 -4.34 -6.70 -23.51
C VAL A 276 -3.67 -6.80 -22.13
N GLU A 277 -3.72 -5.76 -21.31
CA GLU A 277 -3.09 -5.73 -19.97
C GLU A 277 -3.58 -6.86 -19.05
N LEU A 278 -4.88 -7.19 -19.15
CA LEU A 278 -5.54 -8.20 -18.32
C LEU A 278 -5.36 -9.64 -18.84
N GLN A 279 -4.91 -9.80 -20.08
CA GLN A 279 -4.66 -11.13 -20.63
C GLN A 279 -3.47 -11.81 -19.93
N GLY A 280 -3.54 -13.14 -19.85
CA GLY A 280 -2.49 -13.96 -19.27
C GLY A 280 -3.01 -15.24 -18.65
N PRO A 281 -2.13 -16.02 -18.01
CA PRO A 281 -2.50 -17.32 -17.43
C PRO A 281 -3.46 -17.23 -16.25
N ASP A 282 -3.61 -16.06 -15.63
CA ASP A 282 -4.56 -15.85 -14.53
C ASP A 282 -6.01 -15.66 -15.03
N LEU A 283 -6.16 -15.26 -16.31
CA LEU A 283 -7.44 -15.06 -16.98
C LEU A 283 -7.92 -16.39 -17.59
N ASP A 284 -8.19 -17.38 -16.74
CA ASP A 284 -8.69 -18.70 -17.12
C ASP A 284 -10.05 -18.99 -16.45
N PRO A 285 -11.15 -19.09 -17.22
CA PRO A 285 -12.50 -19.28 -16.67
C PRO A 285 -12.70 -20.61 -15.95
N LYS A 286 -11.74 -21.54 -16.01
CA LYS A 286 -11.77 -22.81 -15.26
C LYS A 286 -11.18 -22.68 -13.86
N LEU A 287 -10.45 -21.61 -13.58
CA LEU A 287 -9.86 -21.38 -12.27
C LEU A 287 -10.83 -20.62 -11.37
N ARG A 288 -10.87 -21.01 -10.10
CA ARG A 288 -11.52 -20.29 -9.01
C ARG A 288 -10.43 -19.89 -8.02
N ARG A 289 -9.91 -18.68 -8.20
CA ARG A 289 -8.94 -18.04 -7.31
C ARG A 289 -9.63 -16.89 -6.59
N PRO A 290 -9.14 -16.44 -5.43
CA PRO A 290 -9.74 -15.32 -4.70
C PRO A 290 -9.89 -14.01 -5.48
N TRP A 291 -9.22 -13.86 -6.63
CA TRP A 291 -9.29 -12.68 -7.50
C TRP A 291 -10.03 -12.93 -8.83
N SER A 292 -10.53 -14.16 -9.05
CA SER A 292 -11.04 -14.58 -10.37
C SER A 292 -12.26 -13.77 -10.80
N HIS A 293 -13.25 -13.60 -9.93
CA HIS A 293 -14.46 -12.82 -10.20
C HIS A 293 -14.12 -11.37 -10.59
N ARG A 294 -13.30 -10.69 -9.78
CA ARG A 294 -12.87 -9.30 -10.06
C ARG A 294 -12.05 -9.17 -11.34
N LEU A 295 -11.15 -10.12 -11.63
CA LEU A 295 -10.38 -10.12 -12.87
C LEU A 295 -11.27 -10.33 -14.10
N PHE A 296 -12.21 -11.27 -14.04
CA PHE A 296 -13.12 -11.56 -15.15
C PHE A 296 -14.09 -10.41 -15.39
N TYR A 297 -14.59 -9.80 -14.31
CA TYR A 297 -15.41 -8.60 -14.37
C TYR A 297 -14.65 -7.47 -15.05
N ALA A 298 -13.46 -7.13 -14.56
CA ALA A 298 -12.63 -6.07 -15.13
C ALA A 298 -12.31 -6.34 -16.61
N TYR A 299 -12.08 -7.60 -17.00
CA TYR A 299 -11.85 -7.96 -18.39
C TYR A 299 -13.08 -7.73 -19.27
N ALA A 300 -14.26 -8.18 -18.82
CA ALA A 300 -15.53 -7.94 -19.49
C ALA A 300 -15.78 -6.43 -19.66
N ASP A 301 -15.56 -5.66 -18.61
CA ASP A 301 -15.77 -4.21 -18.60
C ASP A 301 -14.85 -3.46 -19.57
N ASN A 302 -13.62 -3.94 -19.76
CA ASN A 302 -12.70 -3.44 -20.78
C ASN A 302 -13.09 -3.87 -22.20
N LEU A 303 -13.65 -5.07 -22.37
CA LEU A 303 -14.21 -5.53 -23.65
C LEU A 303 -15.42 -4.68 -24.07
N VAL A 304 -16.32 -4.33 -23.14
CA VAL A 304 -17.45 -3.41 -23.40
C VAL A 304 -16.92 -2.08 -23.91
N ALA A 305 -15.95 -1.49 -23.19
CA ALA A 305 -15.38 -0.21 -23.57
C ALA A 305 -14.78 -0.25 -24.99
N ALA A 306 -14.12 -1.36 -25.36
CA ALA A 306 -13.57 -1.59 -26.69
C ALA A 306 -14.62 -1.97 -27.77
N GLY A 307 -15.91 -2.02 -27.43
CA GLY A 307 -17.00 -2.37 -28.35
C GLY A 307 -17.12 -3.87 -28.67
N ARG A 308 -16.48 -4.73 -27.87
CA ARG A 308 -16.49 -6.20 -28.04
C ARG A 308 -17.57 -6.84 -27.17
N THR A 309 -18.82 -6.40 -27.36
CA THR A 309 -19.95 -6.72 -26.47
C THR A 309 -20.24 -8.22 -26.36
N GLU A 310 -20.21 -8.98 -27.46
CA GLU A 310 -20.48 -10.42 -27.43
C GLU A 310 -19.50 -11.18 -26.54
N GLU A 311 -18.21 -10.83 -26.60
CA GLU A 311 -17.19 -11.42 -25.73
C GLU A 311 -17.34 -10.95 -24.29
N ALA A 312 -17.68 -9.67 -24.08
CA ALA A 312 -17.91 -9.11 -22.76
C ALA A 312 -19.01 -9.86 -22.00
N VAL A 313 -20.13 -10.18 -22.67
CA VAL A 313 -21.23 -10.95 -22.09
C VAL A 313 -20.73 -12.30 -21.55
N GLN A 314 -19.93 -13.03 -22.33
CA GLN A 314 -19.38 -14.31 -21.87
C GLN A 314 -18.49 -14.16 -20.63
N TRP A 315 -17.67 -13.11 -20.58
CA TRP A 315 -16.80 -12.87 -19.44
C TRP A 315 -17.54 -12.36 -18.20
N PHE A 316 -18.62 -11.60 -18.34
CA PHE A 316 -19.51 -11.28 -17.22
C PHE A 316 -20.16 -12.54 -16.65
N LEU A 317 -20.59 -13.48 -17.50
CA LEU A 317 -21.12 -14.76 -17.02
C LEU A 317 -20.05 -15.57 -16.26
N HIS A 318 -18.80 -15.59 -16.75
CA HIS A 318 -17.69 -16.20 -16.00
C HIS A 318 -17.41 -15.50 -14.68
N ALA A 319 -17.51 -14.17 -14.63
CA ALA A 319 -17.35 -13.40 -13.40
C ALA A 319 -18.44 -13.77 -12.38
N ALA A 320 -19.71 -13.79 -12.80
CA ALA A 320 -20.84 -14.19 -11.97
C ALA A 320 -20.71 -15.64 -11.45
N GLU A 321 -20.19 -16.56 -12.27
CA GLU A 321 -19.96 -17.95 -11.86
C GLU A 321 -18.79 -18.09 -10.86
N ALA A 322 -17.82 -17.19 -10.92
CA ALA A 322 -16.69 -17.17 -10.00
C ALA A 322 -16.96 -16.41 -8.69
N ASP A 323 -18.06 -15.65 -8.64
CA ASP A 323 -18.43 -14.76 -7.55
C ASP A 323 -19.36 -15.47 -6.54
N GLU A 324 -18.77 -16.35 -5.74
CA GLU A 324 -19.52 -17.17 -4.76
C GLU A 324 -20.13 -16.33 -3.62
N GLU A 325 -19.56 -15.15 -3.34
CA GLU A 325 -19.97 -14.26 -2.24
C GLU A 325 -20.92 -13.15 -2.72
N GLY A 326 -21.15 -13.02 -4.03
CA GLY A 326 -22.04 -12.00 -4.61
C GLY A 326 -21.48 -10.58 -4.47
N GLU A 327 -20.17 -10.41 -4.65
CA GLU A 327 -19.47 -9.13 -4.57
C GLU A 327 -19.71 -8.23 -5.80
N THR A 328 -20.18 -8.80 -6.92
CA THR A 328 -20.31 -8.12 -8.21
C THR A 328 -21.73 -8.20 -8.79
N ASP A 329 -22.09 -7.21 -9.60
CA ASP A 329 -23.34 -7.16 -10.37
C ASP A 329 -23.23 -7.89 -11.73
N ALA A 330 -22.25 -8.79 -11.90
CA ALA A 330 -21.86 -9.34 -13.20
C ALA A 330 -23.02 -10.01 -13.98
N ALA A 331 -23.91 -10.72 -13.28
CA ALA A 331 -25.07 -11.36 -13.90
C ALA A 331 -26.06 -10.33 -14.46
N GLU A 332 -26.27 -9.20 -13.76
CA GLU A 332 -27.14 -8.11 -14.21
C GLU A 332 -26.54 -7.43 -15.44
N ARG A 333 -25.24 -7.12 -15.40
CA ARG A 333 -24.47 -6.55 -16.52
C ARG A 333 -24.55 -7.40 -17.79
N ALA A 334 -24.45 -8.73 -17.67
CA ALA A 334 -24.62 -9.64 -18.81
C ALA A 334 -26.05 -9.55 -19.40
N GLY A 335 -27.07 -9.42 -18.56
CA GLY A 335 -28.46 -9.25 -18.98
C GLY A 335 -28.68 -7.93 -19.73
N GLU A 336 -28.16 -6.81 -19.21
CA GLU A 336 -28.28 -5.48 -19.83
C GLU A 336 -27.69 -5.41 -21.23
N LEU A 337 -26.60 -6.14 -21.49
CA LEU A 337 -25.93 -6.15 -22.80
C LEU A 337 -26.61 -7.05 -23.85
N THR A 338 -27.57 -7.88 -23.43
CA THR A 338 -28.28 -8.83 -24.31
C THR A 338 -29.75 -8.49 -24.53
N GLY A 339 -30.31 -7.55 -23.76
CA GLY A 339 -31.70 -7.07 -23.85
C GLY A 339 -31.85 -5.77 -24.64
#